data_AF-A0A2M9GB72-F1
#
_entry.id   AF-A0A2M9GB72-F1
#
_cell.length_a   1.000
_cell.length_b   1.000
_cell.length_c   1.000
_cell.angle_alpha   90.00
_cell.angle_beta   90.00
_cell.angle_gamma   90.00
#
_symmetry.space_group_name_H-M   'P 1'
#
loop_
_entity.id
_entity.type
_entity.pdbx_description
1 polymer ?
#
loop_
_entity_poly.entity_id
_entity_poly.type
_entity_poly.pdbx_seq_one_letter_code
_entity_poly.pdbx_strand_id
1 'polypeptide(L)'
;MNAVIGIKGHCAHCDITFNLKPWQVNAIAIEEPFDCPYCQWILQLNCPRQLRQFRSLDHWALVQPSMVVLTCMVLIVALVTEWVGMISVIGQFNISLVVVLVHFLVLRYARYRQRITLDLQLATPSLPIEQLARIACARLSQQ
;
A
#
# COMPACT_ATOMS: atom_id res chain seq x y z
N MET A 1 7.77 -13.39 -5.54
CA MET A 1 8.65 -12.61 -4.65
C MET A 1 7.76 -11.65 -3.87
N ASN A 2 7.47 -11.96 -2.60
CA ASN A 2 6.66 -11.09 -1.75
C ASN A 2 7.49 -9.85 -1.41
N ALA A 3 7.14 -8.71 -2.01
CA ALA A 3 7.71 -7.44 -1.61
C ALA A 3 7.45 -7.29 -0.10
N VAL A 4 8.51 -7.18 0.68
CA VAL A 4 8.42 -6.83 2.10
C VAL A 4 7.93 -5.39 2.12
N ILE A 5 6.61 -5.25 2.20
CA ILE A 5 5.94 -3.97 2.36
C ILE A 5 6.38 -3.44 3.72
N GLY A 6 7.25 -2.43 3.73
CA GLY A 6 7.81 -1.83 4.94
C GLY A 6 6.83 -0.97 5.73
N ILE A 7 5.53 -1.21 5.57
CA ILE A 7 4.46 -0.46 6.24
C ILE A 7 4.33 -1.00 7.66
N LYS A 8 4.41 -0.10 8.63
CA LYS A 8 4.21 -0.39 10.05
C LYS A 8 2.80 0.02 10.45
N GLY A 9 2.18 -0.77 11.31
CA GLY A 9 0.97 -0.41 12.03
C GLY A 9 1.33 -0.05 13.46
N HIS A 10 0.79 1.04 13.98
CA HIS A 10 0.83 1.43 15.38
C HIS A 10 -0.55 1.18 15.99
N CYS A 11 -0.62 0.44 17.08
CA CYS A 11 -1.88 0.18 17.77
C CYS A 11 -2.13 1.26 18.83
N ALA A 12 -3.21 2.03 18.70
CA ALA A 12 -3.57 3.05 19.69
C ALA A 12 -3.98 2.49 21.07
N HIS A 13 -4.27 1.19 21.18
CA HIS A 13 -4.64 0.54 22.44
C HIS A 13 -3.43 0.11 23.28
N CYS A 14 -2.51 -0.63 22.66
CA CYS A 14 -1.34 -1.18 23.35
C CYS A 14 -0.06 -0.39 23.10
N ASP A 15 -0.12 0.68 22.29
CA ASP A 15 1.00 1.56 21.95
C ASP A 15 2.17 0.85 21.22
N ILE A 16 1.93 -0.37 20.72
CA ILE A 16 2.94 -1.18 20.03
C ILE A 16 2.93 -0.90 18.53
N THR A 17 4.12 -0.67 17.97
CA THR A 17 4.34 -0.66 16.52
C THR A 17 4.76 -2.03 16.01
N PHE A 18 4.13 -2.52 14.94
CA PHE A 18 4.43 -3.80 14.32
C PHE A 18 4.44 -3.70 12.79
N ASN A 19 5.14 -4.61 12.12
CA ASN A 19 5.12 -4.66 10.65
C ASN A 19 3.79 -5.27 10.18
N LEU A 20 3.08 -4.57 9.30
CA LEU A 20 1.82 -5.06 8.76
C LEU A 20 2.08 -6.16 7.73
N LYS A 21 1.37 -7.29 7.87
CA LYS A 21 1.40 -8.38 6.89
C LYS A 21 0.63 -7.97 5.63
N PRO A 22 0.93 -8.56 4.46
CA PRO A 22 0.24 -8.22 3.20
C PRO A 22 -1.29 -8.31 3.29
N TRP A 23 -1.82 -9.33 3.97
CA TRP A 23 -3.26 -9.48 4.15
C TRP A 23 -3.88 -8.39 5.04
N GLN A 24 -3.15 -7.89 6.05
CA GLN A 24 -3.60 -6.80 6.92
C GLN A 24 -3.62 -5.47 6.16
N VAL A 25 -2.61 -5.24 5.31
CA VAL A 25 -2.58 -4.10 4.38
C VAL A 25 -3.77 -4.16 3.43
N ASN A 26 -4.10 -5.35 2.92
CA ASN A 26 -5.28 -5.55 2.06
C ASN A 26 -6.59 -5.30 2.80
N ALA A 27 -6.74 -5.79 4.05
CA ALA A 27 -7.91 -5.52 4.90
C ALA A 27 -8.13 -4.02 5.10
N ILE A 28 -7.06 -3.25 5.35
CA ILE A 28 -7.12 -1.78 5.45
C ILE A 28 -7.59 -1.16 4.12
N ALA A 29 -7.15 -1.68 2.98
CA ALA A 29 -7.52 -1.16 1.66
C ALA A 29 -9.02 -1.33 1.35
N ILE A 30 -9.61 -2.44 1.79
CA ILE A 30 -11.06 -2.72 1.67
C ILE A 30 -11.87 -2.20 2.88
N GLU A 31 -11.24 -1.42 3.76
CA GLU A 31 -11.85 -0.82 4.95
C GLU A 31 -12.41 -1.86 5.96
N GLU A 32 -11.88 -3.09 5.92
CA GLU A 32 -12.28 -4.19 6.79
C GLU A 32 -11.48 -4.20 8.11
N PRO A 33 -12.15 -4.32 9.27
CA PRO A 33 -11.48 -4.36 10.56
C PRO A 33 -10.74 -5.68 10.77
N PHE A 34 -9.64 -5.65 11.55
CA PHE A 34 -8.86 -6.85 11.86
C PHE A 34 -8.29 -6.79 13.28
N ASP A 35 -7.96 -7.94 13.87
CA ASP A 35 -7.48 -8.01 15.24
C ASP A 35 -5.99 -7.67 15.37
N CYS A 36 -5.64 -6.94 16.44
CA CYS A 36 -4.26 -6.72 16.82
C CYS A 36 -3.60 -8.05 17.22
N PRO A 37 -2.41 -8.40 16.69
CA PRO A 37 -1.73 -9.64 17.07
C PRO A 37 -1.26 -9.69 18.53
N TYR A 38 -1.23 -8.54 19.23
CA TYR A 38 -0.77 -8.44 20.61
C TYR A 38 -1.94 -8.32 21.61
N CYS A 39 -2.84 -7.36 21.39
CA CYS A 39 -3.94 -7.11 22.32
C CYS A 39 -5.27 -7.76 21.90
N GLN A 40 -5.34 -8.39 20.72
CA GLN A 40 -6.55 -9.02 20.15
C GLN A 40 -7.77 -8.10 20.02
N TRP A 41 -7.60 -6.79 20.20
CA TRP A 41 -8.64 -5.82 19.94
C TRP A 41 -8.79 -5.58 18.44
N ILE A 42 -10.05 -5.37 18.03
CA ILE A 42 -10.41 -5.04 16.66
C ILE A 42 -9.87 -3.64 16.33
N LEU A 43 -9.02 -3.56 15.32
CA LEU A 43 -8.38 -2.36 14.82
C LEU A 43 -8.94 -1.94 13.47
N GLN A 44 -9.07 -0.63 13.26
CA GLN A 44 -9.47 -0.02 12.00
C GLN A 44 -8.75 1.32 11.79
N LEU A 45 -8.47 1.64 10.52
CA LEU A 45 -7.87 2.92 10.14
C LEU A 45 -8.97 3.98 9.96
N ASN A 46 -9.36 4.64 11.04
CA ASN A 46 -10.44 5.65 11.00
C ASN A 46 -9.99 7.06 10.61
N CYS A 47 -8.68 7.35 10.59
CA CYS A 47 -8.19 8.68 10.26
C CYS A 47 -8.28 8.94 8.74
N PRO A 48 -9.14 9.87 8.27
CA PRO A 48 -9.35 10.11 6.84
C PRO A 48 -8.09 10.65 6.15
N ARG A 49 -7.22 11.35 6.90
CA ARG A 49 -5.94 11.85 6.39
C ARG A 49 -4.97 10.71 6.11
N GLN A 50 -4.85 9.73 7.01
CA GLN A 50 -4.01 8.56 6.82
C GLN A 50 -4.57 7.63 5.74
N LEU A 51 -5.90 7.47 5.65
CA LEU A 51 -6.53 6.68 4.60
C LEU A 51 -6.27 7.26 3.20
N ARG A 52 -6.34 8.59 3.04
CA ARG A 52 -5.95 9.26 1.78
C ARG A 52 -4.47 9.04 1.44
N GLN A 53 -3.59 9.17 2.44
CA GLN A 53 -2.17 8.91 2.24
C GLN A 53 -1.91 7.45 1.85
N PHE A 54 -2.61 6.51 2.47
CA PHE A 54 -2.55 5.10 2.13
C PHE A 54 -3.05 4.81 0.71
N ARG A 55 -4.21 5.36 0.32
CA ARG A 55 -4.75 5.22 -1.04
C ARG A 55 -3.85 5.86 -2.10
N SER A 56 -3.11 6.92 -1.73
CA SER A 56 -2.08 7.48 -2.60
C SER A 56 -0.90 6.53 -2.82
N LEU A 57 -0.54 5.69 -1.82
CA LEU A 57 0.50 4.65 -1.97
C LEU A 57 0.10 3.55 -2.95
N ASP A 58 -1.19 3.24 -3.04
CA ASP A 58 -1.70 2.24 -3.98
C ASP A 58 -1.45 2.65 -5.44
N HIS A 59 -1.51 3.95 -5.74
CA HIS A 59 -1.09 4.47 -7.04
C HIS A 59 0.40 4.25 -7.31
N TRP A 60 1.23 4.15 -6.26
CA TRP A 60 2.64 3.80 -6.41
C TRP A 60 2.86 2.28 -6.55
N ALA A 61 1.89 1.44 -6.22
CA ALA A 61 1.96 0.01 -6.54
C ALA A 61 2.00 -0.21 -8.07
N LEU A 62 1.34 0.67 -8.84
CA LEU A 62 1.41 0.71 -10.32
C LEU A 62 2.75 1.23 -10.86
N VAL A 63 3.60 1.84 -10.02
CA VAL A 63 4.90 2.36 -10.47
C VAL A 63 5.87 1.21 -10.77
N GLN A 64 5.83 0.12 -10.01
CA GLN A 64 6.70 -1.03 -10.29
C GLN A 64 6.43 -1.68 -11.66
N PRO A 65 5.19 -2.04 -12.05
CA PRO A 65 4.92 -2.59 -13.38
C PRO A 65 5.13 -1.56 -14.49
N SER A 66 4.77 -0.29 -14.30
CA SER A 66 5.00 0.76 -15.32
C SER A 66 6.50 0.99 -15.59
N MET A 67 7.35 0.86 -14.57
CA MET A 67 8.80 0.92 -14.75
C MET A 67 9.36 -0.21 -15.59
N VAL A 68 8.83 -1.43 -15.45
CA VAL A 68 9.24 -2.57 -16.30
C VAL A 68 8.84 -2.30 -17.75
N VAL A 69 7.61 -1.83 -17.98
CA VAL A 69 7.14 -1.47 -19.33
C VAL A 69 7.99 -0.35 -19.94
N LEU A 70 8.27 0.72 -19.18
CA LEU A 70 9.16 1.80 -19.61
C LEU A 70 10.56 1.30 -19.93
N THR A 71 11.13 0.43 -19.10
CA THR A 71 12.46 -0.16 -19.31
C THR A 71 12.49 -0.96 -20.61
N CYS A 72 11.50 -1.83 -20.84
CA CYS A 72 11.37 -2.58 -22.10
C CYS A 72 11.23 -1.64 -23.31
N MET A 73 10.40 -0.61 -23.21
CA MET A 73 10.20 0.36 -24.29
C MET A 73 11.50 1.09 -24.63
N VAL A 74 12.27 1.55 -23.64
CA VAL A 74 13.54 2.23 -23.91
C VAL A 74 14.57 1.28 -24.53
N LEU A 75 14.63 0.02 -24.10
CA LEU A 75 15.51 -0.98 -24.72
C LEU A 75 15.14 -1.25 -26.18
N ILE A 76 13.84 -1.34 -26.50
CA ILE A 76 13.35 -1.51 -27.87
C ILE A 76 13.73 -0.30 -28.74
N VAL A 77 13.51 0.92 -28.23
CA VAL A 77 13.87 2.16 -28.95
C VAL A 77 15.38 2.26 -29.17
N ALA A 78 16.19 1.91 -28.16
CA ALA A 78 17.64 1.88 -28.28
C ALA A 78 18.11 0.88 -29.34
N LEU A 79 17.50 -0.31 -29.40
CA LEU A 79 17.81 -1.32 -30.41
C LEU A 79 17.45 -0.86 -31.82
N VAL A 80 16.27 -0.24 -32.01
CA VAL A 80 15.83 0.28 -33.32
C VAL A 80 16.72 1.44 -33.79
N THR A 81 17.13 2.32 -32.87
CA THR A 81 17.97 3.48 -33.21
C THR A 81 19.42 3.09 -33.53
N GLU A 82 19.95 2.05 -32.88
CA GLU A 82 21.21 1.41 -33.31
C GLU A 82 21.06 0.78 -34.71
N TRP A 83 19.99 0.01 -34.93
CA TRP A 83 19.73 -0.68 -36.21
C TRP A 83 19.66 0.25 -37.41
N VAL A 84 19.07 1.44 -37.23
CA VAL A 84 18.95 2.47 -38.27
C VAL A 84 20.27 3.29 -38.42
N GLY A 85 21.29 2.99 -37.61
CA GLY A 85 22.60 3.65 -37.66
C GLY A 85 22.59 5.07 -37.09
N MET A 86 21.54 5.47 -36.38
CA MET A 86 21.41 6.80 -35.79
C MET A 86 22.26 6.99 -34.52
N ILE A 87 22.72 5.89 -33.90
CA ILE A 87 23.44 5.92 -32.62
C ILE A 87 24.69 5.05 -32.69
N SER A 88 25.84 5.63 -32.28
CA SER A 88 27.10 4.91 -32.07
C SER A 88 27.01 3.98 -30.85
N VAL A 89 27.82 2.90 -30.81
CA VAL A 89 27.95 1.98 -29.66
C VAL A 89 28.12 2.73 -28.32
N ILE A 90 28.82 3.86 -28.33
CA ILE A 90 29.00 4.73 -27.14
C ILE A 90 27.66 5.39 -26.73
N GLY A 91 26.84 5.81 -27.69
CA GLY A 91 25.51 6.37 -27.41
C GLY A 91 24.52 5.33 -26.87
N GLN A 92 24.56 4.11 -27.39
CA GLN A 92 23.75 3.00 -26.88
C GLN A 92 24.11 2.65 -25.43
N PHE A 93 25.41 2.62 -25.12
CA PHE A 93 25.88 2.38 -23.76
C PHE A 93 25.40 3.46 -22.78
N ASN A 94 25.46 4.74 -23.18
CA ASN A 94 24.94 5.85 -22.38
C ASN A 94 23.43 5.73 -22.12
N ILE A 95 22.64 5.38 -23.13
CA ILE A 95 21.18 5.19 -22.99
C ILE A 95 20.89 4.05 -22.01
N SER A 96 21.56 2.91 -22.17
CA SER A 96 21.40 1.76 -21.27
C SER A 96 21.76 2.13 -19.81
N LEU A 97 22.85 2.87 -19.61
CA LEU A 97 23.26 3.34 -18.28
C LEU A 97 22.20 4.26 -17.66
N VAL A 98 21.64 5.20 -18.44
CA VAL A 98 20.58 6.10 -17.98
C VAL A 98 19.33 5.31 -17.58
N VAL A 99 18.92 4.31 -18.34
CA VAL A 99 17.77 3.44 -18.02
C VAL A 99 17.99 2.72 -16.69
N VAL A 100 19.17 2.12 -16.50
CA VAL A 100 19.51 1.43 -15.25
C VAL A 100 19.50 2.40 -14.07
N LEU A 101 20.08 3.61 -14.23
CA LEU A 101 20.08 4.64 -13.19
C LEU A 101 18.65 5.08 -12.81
N VAL A 102 17.79 5.34 -13.80
CA VAL A 102 16.39 5.68 -13.57
C VAL A 102 15.67 4.54 -12.86
N HIS A 103 15.92 3.29 -13.26
CA HIS A 103 15.35 2.11 -12.59
C HIS A 103 15.75 2.04 -11.11
N PHE A 104 17.03 2.24 -10.80
CA PHE A 104 17.52 2.27 -9.42
C PHE A 104 16.93 3.43 -8.61
N LEU A 105 16.83 4.63 -9.19
CA LEU A 105 16.23 5.80 -8.54
C LEU A 105 14.77 5.55 -8.18
N VAL A 106 13.98 4.99 -9.10
CA VAL A 106 12.57 4.72 -8.87
C VAL A 106 12.38 3.59 -7.85
N LEU A 107 13.17 2.51 -7.92
CA LEU A 107 13.13 1.46 -6.89
C LEU A 107 13.46 2.02 -5.50
N ARG A 108 14.50 2.85 -5.40
CA ARG A 108 14.88 3.50 -4.15
C ARG A 108 13.77 4.41 -3.64
N TYR A 109 13.15 5.18 -4.53
CA TYR A 109 12.06 6.08 -4.20
C TYR A 109 10.82 5.31 -3.72
N ALA A 110 10.45 4.23 -4.41
CA ALA A 110 9.36 3.34 -4.02
C ALA A 110 9.60 2.73 -2.64
N ARG A 111 10.80 2.17 -2.38
CA ARG A 111 11.17 1.61 -1.07
C ARG A 111 11.19 2.66 0.04
N TYR A 112 11.58 3.90 -0.27
CA TYR A 112 11.56 5.00 0.69
C TYR A 112 10.12 5.38 1.06
N ARG A 113 9.25 5.52 0.05
CA ARG A 113 7.82 5.84 0.24
C ARG A 113 7.01 4.73 0.90
N GLN A 114 7.42 3.47 0.75
CA GLN A 114 6.78 2.32 1.41
C GLN A 114 7.02 2.26 2.93
N ARG A 115 7.92 3.08 3.50
CA ARG A 115 8.12 3.17 4.95
C ARG A 115 7.15 4.18 5.55
N ILE A 116 5.93 3.75 5.83
CA ILE A 116 4.92 4.56 6.51
C ILE A 116 4.44 3.80 7.74
N THR A 117 4.24 4.54 8.82
CA THR A 117 3.59 4.04 10.03
C THR A 117 2.15 4.54 10.02
N LEU A 118 1.18 3.62 10.13
CA LEU A 118 -0.25 3.90 10.17
C LEU A 118 -0.75 3.79 11.61
N ASP A 119 -1.50 4.79 12.10
CA ASP A 119 -2.10 4.73 13.43
C ASP A 119 -3.46 4.05 13.36
N LEU A 120 -3.51 2.82 13.86
CA LEU A 120 -4.69 1.98 13.91
C LEU A 120 -5.46 2.30 15.19
N GLN A 121 -6.69 2.75 15.03
CA GLN A 121 -7.61 3.05 16.13
C GLN A 121 -8.47 1.83 16.42
N LEU A 122 -9.08 1.75 17.61
CA LEU A 122 -10.08 0.72 17.87
C LEU A 122 -11.24 0.91 16.89
N ALA A 123 -11.70 -0.18 16.29
CA ALA A 123 -12.95 -0.16 15.55
C ALA A 123 -14.07 0.17 16.53
N THR A 124 -14.68 1.34 16.40
CA THR A 124 -15.94 1.62 17.08
C THR A 124 -16.99 0.70 16.47
N PRO A 125 -17.62 -0.21 17.25
CA PRO A 125 -18.70 -1.03 16.73
C PRO A 125 -19.78 -0.10 16.21
N SER A 126 -19.99 -0.08 14.90
CA SER A 126 -20.91 0.85 14.24
C SER A 126 -22.38 0.55 14.47
N LEU A 127 -22.73 -0.35 15.40
CA LEU A 127 -24.10 -0.64 15.80
C LEU A 127 -24.15 -1.02 17.28
N PRO A 128 -24.85 -0.25 18.13
CA PRO A 128 -25.16 -0.67 19.49
C PRO A 128 -26.20 -1.78 19.40
N ILE A 129 -25.75 -3.03 19.29
CA ILE A 129 -26.59 -4.23 19.33
C ILE A 129 -27.48 -4.21 20.60
N GLU A 130 -27.03 -3.56 21.67
CA GLU A 130 -27.81 -3.34 22.89
C GLU A 130 -29.05 -2.44 22.70
N GLN A 131 -29.03 -1.47 21.79
CA GLN A 131 -30.21 -0.63 21.51
C GLN A 131 -31.21 -1.39 20.64
N LEU A 132 -30.74 -2.17 19.67
CA LEU A 132 -31.58 -3.06 18.86
C LEU A 132 -32.21 -4.17 19.72
N ALA A 133 -31.46 -4.75 20.66
CA ALA A 133 -31.98 -5.72 21.62
C ALA A 133 -33.05 -5.11 22.53
N ARG A 134 -32.82 -3.87 23.04
CA ARG A 134 -33.83 -3.15 23.84
C ARG A 134 -35.10 -2.84 23.06
N ILE A 135 -34.98 -2.43 21.80
CA ILE A 135 -36.14 -2.12 20.95
C ILE A 135 -36.91 -3.41 20.58
N ALA A 136 -36.21 -4.52 20.32
CA ALA A 136 -36.82 -5.82 20.07
C ALA A 136 -37.53 -6.37 21.30
N CYS A 137 -36.92 -6.30 22.49
CA CYS A 137 -37.57 -6.68 23.75
C CYS A 137 -38.77 -5.80 24.09
N ALA A 138 -38.70 -4.48 23.84
CA ALA A 138 -39.82 -3.57 24.06
C ALA A 138 -41.01 -3.87 23.12
N ARG A 139 -40.75 -4.28 21.88
CA ARG A 139 -41.78 -4.68 20.91
C ARG A 139 -42.44 -6.03 21.24
N LEU A 140 -41.68 -7.01 21.75
CA LEU A 140 -42.19 -8.33 22.13
C LEU A 140 -43.04 -8.32 23.41
N SER A 141 -42.83 -7.35 24.31
CA SER A 141 -43.66 -7.18 25.52
C SER A 141 -45.03 -6.55 25.24
N GLN A 142 -45.27 -6.05 24.03
CA GLN A 142 -46.45 -5.24 23.69
C GLN A 142 -47.47 -6.01 22.83
N GLN A 143 -47.33 -7.33 22.70
CA GLN A 143 -48.16 -8.23 21.91
C GLN A 143 -48.72 -9.35 22.80
#